data_AF-A0A1D7QIP5-F1
#
_entry.id   AF-A0A1D7QIP5-F1
#
_cell.length_a   1.000
_cell.length_b   1.000
_cell.length_c   1.000
_cell.angle_alpha   90.00
_cell.angle_beta   90.00
_cell.angle_gamma   90.00
#
_symmetry.space_group_name_H-M   'P 1'
#
loop_
_entity.id
_entity.type
_entity.pdbx_description
1 polymer ?
#
loop_
_entity_poly.entity_id
_entity_poly.type
_entity_poly.pdbx_seq_one_letter_code
_entity_poly.pdbx_strand_id
1 'polypeptide(L)'
;MNSTDQLNHTPHVSQWYGITHSKCPRCREGKVFTGATYGFKVQKMNERCPHCDLKFEREPGYFYVAMFVSYAMNVAEMISMAVAAYVLGLPLTYENLWYYVGILLIGVFIFSPFNYRYSRMVLLYWLSPGLNYDPSKVNKQPSTVQ
;
A
#
# COMPACT_ATOMS: atom_id res chain seq x y z
N MET A 1 10.01 37.67 2.61
CA MET A 1 8.87 36.90 2.05
C MET A 1 8.22 36.13 3.18
N ASN A 2 6.92 36.34 3.38
CA ASN A 2 6.22 36.02 4.63
C ASN A 2 5.81 34.55 4.69
N SER A 3 5.99 33.90 5.85
CA SER A 3 5.75 32.47 6.08
C SER A 3 4.29 32.04 5.86
N THR A 4 3.36 33.01 5.83
CA THR A 4 1.92 32.81 5.65
C THR A 4 1.51 32.52 4.20
N ASP A 5 2.31 32.93 3.20
CA ASP A 5 1.95 32.77 1.77
C ASP A 5 2.27 31.35 1.24
N GLN A 6 3.16 30.62 1.92
CA GLN A 6 3.56 29.25 1.55
C GLN A 6 2.50 28.18 1.91
N LEU A 7 1.51 28.50 2.74
CA LEU A 7 0.46 27.56 3.15
C LEU A 7 -0.72 27.50 2.17
N ASN A 8 -0.95 28.54 1.37
CA ASN A 8 -2.14 28.63 0.51
C ASN A 8 -2.00 27.90 -0.84
N HIS A 9 -0.79 27.42 -1.19
CA HIS A 9 -0.54 26.72 -2.45
C HIS A 9 -0.23 25.22 -2.31
N THR A 10 -0.33 24.64 -1.11
CA THR A 10 -0.10 23.20 -0.96
C THR A 10 -1.31 22.42 -1.48
N PRO A 11 -1.17 21.58 -2.53
CA PRO A 11 -2.28 20.75 -2.98
C PRO A 11 -2.66 19.79 -1.85
N HIS A 12 -3.87 19.93 -1.32
CA HIS A 12 -4.43 19.01 -0.34
C HIS A 12 -4.78 17.69 -1.05
N VAL A 13 -3.76 16.87 -1.28
CA VAL A 13 -3.90 15.53 -1.87
C VAL A 13 -4.59 14.61 -0.87
N SER A 14 -5.65 13.91 -1.26
CA SER A 14 -6.43 13.09 -0.31
C SER A 14 -5.64 11.89 0.22
N GLN A 15 -6.02 11.37 1.40
CA GLN A 15 -5.39 10.16 1.97
C GLN A 15 -5.53 8.96 1.02
N TRP A 16 -6.71 8.79 0.41
CA TRP A 16 -7.00 7.74 -0.57
C TRP A 16 -6.10 7.82 -1.80
N TYR A 17 -5.88 9.03 -2.31
CA TYR A 17 -4.93 9.24 -3.40
C TYR A 17 -3.51 8.82 -2.98
N GLY A 18 -3.12 9.16 -1.75
CA GLY A 18 -1.82 8.76 -1.20
C GLY A 18 -1.64 7.24 -1.08
N ILE A 19 -2.65 6.51 -0.61
CA ILE A 19 -2.61 5.04 -0.49
C ILE A 19 -2.51 4.40 -1.88
N THR A 20 -3.41 4.76 -2.81
CA THR A 20 -3.48 4.19 -4.17
C THR A 20 -2.22 4.43 -4.98
N HIS A 21 -1.62 5.62 -4.87
CA HIS A 21 -0.38 5.97 -5.58
C HIS A 21 0.89 5.65 -4.79
N SER A 22 0.75 4.99 -3.63
CA SER A 22 1.86 4.60 -2.74
C SER A 22 2.78 5.76 -2.37
N LYS A 23 2.15 6.86 -1.99
CA LYS A 23 2.80 8.08 -1.52
C LYS A 23 2.99 8.06 -0.02
N CYS A 24 4.03 8.73 0.44
CA CYS A 24 4.33 8.88 1.86
C CYS A 24 3.14 9.47 2.64
N PRO A 25 2.73 8.90 3.79
CA PRO A 25 1.58 9.42 4.55
C PRO A 25 1.78 10.85 5.08
N ARG A 26 3.03 11.24 5.34
CA ARG A 26 3.39 12.54 5.90
C ARG A 26 3.40 13.66 4.85
N CYS A 27 4.14 13.50 3.75
CA CYS A 27 4.23 14.55 2.72
C CYS A 27 3.33 14.32 1.51
N ARG A 28 2.75 13.12 1.33
CA ARG A 28 1.88 12.72 0.20
C ARG A 28 2.47 12.89 -1.21
N GLU A 29 3.74 13.27 -1.35
CA GLU A 29 4.44 13.38 -2.64
C GLU A 29 5.51 12.31 -2.88
N GLY A 30 6.31 12.01 -1.85
CA GLY A 30 7.41 11.05 -1.95
C GLY A 30 6.91 9.63 -2.20
N LYS A 31 7.58 8.90 -3.10
CA LYS A 31 7.23 7.52 -3.45
C LYS A 31 7.77 6.55 -2.39
N VAL A 32 6.91 5.71 -1.83
CA VAL A 32 7.30 4.67 -0.85
C VAL A 32 8.00 3.50 -1.56
N PHE A 33 7.62 3.20 -2.80
CA PHE A 33 8.18 2.11 -3.61
C PHE A 33 8.84 2.64 -4.89
N THR A 34 9.92 2.01 -5.34
CA THR A 34 10.70 2.42 -6.52
C THR A 34 10.29 1.73 -7.83
N GLY A 35 9.21 0.93 -7.82
CA GLY A 35 8.74 0.19 -9.00
C GLY A 35 7.21 0.11 -9.16
N ALA A 36 6.77 -0.27 -10.37
CA ALA A 36 5.36 -0.53 -10.68
C ALA A 36 4.89 -1.85 -10.04
N THR A 37 3.65 -1.88 -9.53
CA THR A 37 3.08 -3.03 -8.78
C THR A 37 3.24 -4.36 -9.51
N TYR A 38 3.07 -4.35 -10.83
CA TYR A 38 3.14 -5.52 -11.71
C TYR A 38 4.32 -5.44 -12.70
N GLY A 39 5.47 -4.94 -12.25
CA GLY A 39 6.68 -4.85 -13.08
C GLY A 39 7.58 -6.09 -12.98
N PHE A 40 8.36 -6.36 -14.03
CA PHE A 40 9.43 -7.38 -14.03
C PHE A 40 10.53 -7.13 -12.98
N LYS A 41 10.62 -5.90 -12.45
CA LYS A 41 11.54 -5.55 -11.37
C LYS A 41 10.86 -5.71 -10.02
N VAL A 42 11.55 -6.36 -9.09
CA VAL A 42 11.10 -6.55 -7.70
C VAL A 42 10.65 -5.21 -7.11
N GLN A 43 9.48 -5.23 -6.48
CA GLN A 43 8.89 -4.13 -5.72
C GLN A 43 9.78 -3.74 -4.54
N LYS A 44 10.83 -2.93 -4.77
CA LYS A 44 11.70 -2.44 -3.69
C LYS A 44 11.04 -1.26 -2.99
N MET A 45 10.92 -1.37 -1.67
CA MET A 45 10.49 -0.27 -0.81
C MET A 45 11.71 0.58 -0.43
N ASN A 46 11.55 1.89 -0.41
CA ASN A 46 12.57 2.79 0.10
C ASN A 46 12.68 2.65 1.62
N GLU A 47 13.87 2.82 2.18
CA GLU A 47 14.06 2.89 3.64
C GLU A 47 13.60 4.23 4.21
N ARG A 48 13.85 5.30 3.44
CA ARG A 48 13.49 6.68 3.76
C ARG A 48 12.71 7.32 2.61
N CYS A 49 11.80 8.21 2.94
CA CYS A 49 11.07 8.98 1.95
C CYS A 49 12.03 9.93 1.20
N PRO A 50 12.11 9.90 -0.13
CA PRO A 50 13.06 10.71 -0.92
C PRO A 50 12.76 12.23 -0.93
N HIS A 51 11.81 12.68 -0.09
CA HIS A 51 11.26 14.04 -0.12
C HIS A 51 11.28 14.66 1.28
N CYS A 52 10.67 13.99 2.27
CA CYS A 52 10.63 14.47 3.64
C CYS A 52 11.63 13.77 4.58
N ASP A 53 12.47 12.88 4.04
CA ASP A 53 13.44 12.04 4.76
C ASP A 53 12.83 11.20 5.90
N LEU A 54 11.54 10.92 5.83
CA LEU A 54 10.88 10.06 6.81
C LEU A 54 11.39 8.62 6.66
N LYS A 55 12.02 8.08 7.70
CA LYS A 55 12.31 6.63 7.79
C LYS A 55 10.99 5.86 7.90
N PHE A 56 10.72 4.98 6.93
CA PHE A 56 9.49 4.17 6.91
C PHE A 56 9.54 3.06 7.97
N GLU A 57 10.70 2.44 8.16
CA GLU A 57 10.94 1.51 9.26
C GLU A 57 11.37 2.27 10.52
N ARG A 58 10.41 2.59 11.39
CA ARG A 58 10.70 3.32 12.61
C ARG A 58 11.41 2.44 13.64
N GLU A 59 10.95 1.20 13.78
CA GLU A 59 11.40 0.22 14.77
C GLU A 59 11.77 -1.09 14.06
N PRO A 60 12.75 -1.84 14.59
CA PRO A 60 13.11 -3.14 14.02
C PRO A 60 11.89 -4.07 14.07
N GLY A 61 11.54 -4.67 12.93
CA GLY A 61 10.40 -5.57 12.84
C GLY A 61 9.05 -4.86 12.66
N TYR A 62 9.03 -3.54 12.43
CA TYR A 62 7.81 -2.79 12.14
C TYR A 62 6.96 -3.42 11.01
N PHE A 63 7.60 -4.00 9.99
CA PHE A 63 6.90 -4.66 8.89
C PHE A 63 6.31 -6.04 9.21
N TYR A 64 6.57 -6.62 10.38
CA TYR A 64 5.83 -7.82 10.82
C TYR A 64 4.34 -7.53 10.96
N VAL A 65 3.97 -6.32 11.37
CA VAL A 65 2.56 -5.91 11.43
C VAL A 65 1.94 -5.88 10.03
N ALA A 66 2.70 -5.44 9.02
CA ALA A 66 2.24 -5.48 7.63
C ALA A 66 2.05 -6.92 7.11
N MET A 67 2.75 -7.92 7.67
CA MET A 67 2.52 -9.33 7.34
C MET A 67 1.12 -9.78 7.80
N PHE A 68 0.70 -9.41 9.02
CA PHE A 68 -0.64 -9.73 9.52
C PHE A 68 -1.75 -9.05 8.71
N VAL A 69 -1.53 -7.80 8.30
CA VAL A 69 -2.45 -7.09 7.39
C VAL A 69 -2.55 -7.84 6.06
N SER A 70 -1.42 -8.28 5.50
CA SER A 70 -1.42 -9.08 4.26
C SER A 70 -2.19 -10.38 4.41
N TYR A 71 -2.07 -11.05 5.55
CA TYR A 71 -2.84 -12.26 5.82
C TYR A 71 -4.35 -11.96 5.83
N ALA A 72 -4.78 -10.91 6.54
CA ALA A 72 -6.18 -10.50 6.56
C ALA A 72 -6.72 -10.15 5.15
N MET A 73 -5.91 -9.45 4.32
CA MET A 73 -6.28 -9.14 2.93
C MET A 73 -6.42 -10.41 2.08
N ASN A 74 -5.50 -11.37 2.19
CA ASN A 74 -5.59 -12.65 1.47
C ASN A 74 -6.83 -13.46 1.89
N VAL A 75 -7.16 -13.50 3.20
CA VAL A 75 -8.37 -14.18 3.67
C VAL A 75 -9.62 -13.53 3.09
N ALA A 76 -9.71 -12.19 3.13
CA ALA A 76 -10.83 -11.46 2.55
C ALA A 76 -10.94 -11.70 1.03
N GLU A 77 -9.81 -11.74 0.32
CA GLU A 77 -9.74 -12.05 -1.11
C GLU A 77 -10.27 -13.46 -1.40
N MET A 78 -9.79 -14.47 -0.68
CA MET A 78 -10.22 -15.86 -0.88
C MET A 78 -11.73 -16.03 -0.66
N ILE A 79 -12.27 -15.43 0.39
CA ILE A 79 -13.71 -15.44 0.66
C ILE A 79 -14.47 -14.74 -0.48
N SER A 80 -13.99 -13.57 -0.89
CA SER A 80 -14.61 -12.79 -1.98
C SER A 80 -14.63 -13.57 -3.29
N MET A 81 -13.55 -14.26 -3.64
CA MET A 81 -13.45 -15.08 -4.85
C MET A 81 -14.34 -16.32 -4.77
N ALA A 82 -14.38 -17.00 -3.62
CA ALA A 82 -15.26 -18.15 -3.43
C ALA A 82 -16.74 -17.78 -3.56
N VAL A 83 -17.14 -16.66 -2.93
CA VAL A 83 -18.51 -16.13 -3.03
C VAL A 83 -18.81 -15.67 -4.45
N ALA A 84 -17.88 -14.98 -5.11
CA ALA A 84 -18.05 -14.55 -6.50
C ALA A 84 -18.23 -15.76 -7.44
N ALA A 85 -17.40 -16.80 -7.32
CA ALA A 85 -17.54 -18.02 -8.11
C ALA A 85 -18.90 -18.69 -7.89
N TYR A 86 -19.37 -18.73 -6.64
CA TYR A 86 -20.70 -19.26 -6.32
C TYR A 86 -21.84 -18.46 -6.98
N VAL A 87 -21.81 -17.14 -6.86
CA VAL A 87 -22.84 -16.25 -7.43
C VAL A 87 -22.82 -16.26 -8.97
N LEU A 88 -21.66 -16.46 -9.58
CA LEU A 88 -21.50 -16.58 -11.04
C LEU A 88 -21.97 -17.93 -11.61
N GLY A 89 -22.55 -18.80 -10.77
CA GLY A 89 -23.20 -20.03 -11.21
C GLY A 89 -22.34 -21.28 -11.08
N LEU A 90 -21.24 -21.23 -10.34
CA LEU A 90 -20.47 -22.41 -9.97
C LEU A 90 -21.04 -22.99 -8.65
N PRO A 91 -21.80 -24.10 -8.66
CA PRO A 91 -22.34 -24.64 -7.42
C PRO A 91 -21.23 -25.29 -6.58
N LEU A 92 -21.34 -25.16 -5.26
CA LEU A 92 -20.46 -25.79 -4.26
C LEU A 92 -20.73 -27.31 -4.17
N THR A 93 -20.31 -28.04 -5.22
CA THR A 93 -20.34 -29.49 -5.28
C THR A 93 -18.92 -30.05 -5.27
N TYR A 94 -18.78 -31.31 -4.86
CA TYR A 94 -17.47 -31.99 -4.79
C TYR A 94 -16.75 -32.02 -6.16
N GLU A 95 -17.51 -32.19 -7.24
CA GLU A 95 -16.98 -32.21 -8.60
C GLU A 95 -16.34 -30.87 -9.00
N ASN A 96 -16.87 -29.76 -8.49
CA ASN A 96 -16.41 -28.42 -8.81
C ASN A 96 -15.27 -27.92 -7.91
N LEU A 97 -14.88 -28.68 -6.89
CA LEU A 97 -13.88 -28.28 -5.91
C LEU A 97 -12.54 -27.89 -6.56
N TRP A 98 -12.14 -28.61 -7.61
CA TRP A 98 -10.91 -28.32 -8.35
C TRP A 98 -10.93 -26.96 -9.05
N TYR A 99 -12.10 -26.51 -9.53
CA TYR A 99 -12.25 -25.17 -10.11
C TYR A 99 -12.10 -24.09 -9.03
N TYR A 100 -12.68 -24.30 -7.83
CA TYR A 100 -12.47 -23.39 -6.70
C TYR A 100 -11.00 -23.28 -6.30
N VAL A 101 -10.31 -24.42 -6.17
CA VAL A 101 -8.87 -24.45 -5.87
C VAL A 101 -8.08 -23.71 -6.96
N GLY A 102 -8.39 -23.95 -8.24
CA GLY A 102 -7.76 -23.26 -9.36
C GLY A 102 -7.96 -21.75 -9.31
N ILE A 103 -9.21 -21.29 -9.13
CA ILE A 103 -9.56 -19.86 -9.05
C ILE A 103 -8.84 -19.20 -7.86
N LEU A 104 -8.86 -19.82 -6.69
CA LEU A 104 -8.22 -19.27 -5.49
C LEU A 104 -6.70 -19.21 -5.65
N LEU A 105 -6.06 -20.27 -6.15
CA LEU A 105 -4.61 -20.26 -6.39
C LEU A 105 -4.23 -19.19 -7.40
N ILE A 106 -4.88 -19.17 -8.56
CA ILE A 106 -4.61 -18.18 -9.61
C ILE A 106 -4.85 -16.77 -9.09
N GLY A 107 -5.94 -16.55 -8.36
CA GLY A 107 -6.27 -15.29 -7.71
C GLY A 107 -5.15 -14.81 -6.80
N VAL A 108 -4.79 -15.63 -5.80
CA VAL A 108 -3.74 -15.29 -4.83
C VAL A 108 -2.39 -15.03 -5.51
N PHE A 109 -2.03 -15.80 -6.54
CA PHE A 109 -0.78 -15.57 -7.28
C PHE A 109 -0.79 -14.23 -8.02
N ILE A 110 -1.92 -13.86 -8.64
CA ILE A 110 -2.08 -12.59 -9.35
C ILE A 110 -2.14 -11.41 -8.37
N PHE A 111 -2.80 -11.55 -7.22
CA PHE A 111 -2.91 -10.47 -6.24
C PHE A 111 -1.75 -10.40 -5.25
N SER A 112 -0.87 -11.40 -5.21
CA SER A 112 0.31 -11.44 -4.33
C SER A 112 1.14 -10.13 -4.30
N PRO A 113 1.59 -9.56 -5.43
CA PRO A 113 2.35 -8.29 -5.40
C PRO A 113 1.50 -7.10 -4.96
N PHE A 114 0.18 -7.13 -5.21
CA PHE A 114 -0.76 -6.12 -4.75
C PHE A 114 -0.91 -6.19 -3.23
N ASN A 115 -1.22 -7.35 -2.68
CA ASN A 115 -1.38 -7.57 -1.24
C ASN A 115 -0.13 -7.15 -0.47
N TYR A 116 1.06 -7.53 -0.94
CA TYR A 116 2.32 -7.13 -0.34
C TYR A 116 2.48 -5.60 -0.25
N ARG A 117 2.20 -4.89 -1.36
CA ARG A 117 2.36 -3.45 -1.45
C ARG A 117 1.36 -2.71 -0.57
N TYR A 118 0.08 -3.06 -0.67
CA TYR A 118 -1.00 -2.37 0.05
C TYR A 118 -0.99 -2.65 1.55
N SER A 119 -0.56 -3.84 1.98
CA SER A 119 -0.44 -4.15 3.39
C SER A 119 0.50 -3.20 4.14
N ARG A 120 1.61 -2.82 3.49
CA ARG A 120 2.55 -1.82 4.03
C ARG A 120 2.00 -0.40 3.98
N MET A 121 1.22 -0.07 2.95
CA MET A 121 0.54 1.23 2.88
C MET A 121 -0.52 1.36 3.99
N VAL A 122 -1.30 0.31 4.24
CA VAL A 122 -2.29 0.26 5.33
C VAL A 122 -1.61 0.40 6.68
N LEU A 123 -0.49 -0.29 6.90
CA LEU A 123 0.31 -0.13 8.12
C LEU A 123 0.73 1.34 8.33
N LEU A 124 1.30 1.97 7.29
CA LEU A 124 1.80 3.34 7.35
C LEU A 124 0.69 4.40 7.55
N TYR A 125 -0.50 4.19 6.96
CA TYR A 125 -1.59 5.16 7.01
C TYR A 125 -2.54 4.98 8.20
N TRP A 126 -2.82 3.75 8.61
CA TRP A 126 -3.86 3.46 9.62
C TRP A 126 -3.30 2.96 10.95
N LEU A 127 -2.30 2.09 10.92
CA LEU A 127 -1.77 1.48 12.14
C LEU A 127 -0.61 2.26 12.78
N SER A 128 -0.11 3.30 12.12
CA SER A 128 0.99 4.11 12.63
C SER A 128 0.53 5.47 13.15
N PRO A 129 0.20 5.57 14.45
CA PRO A 129 -0.19 6.85 15.04
C PRO A 129 0.96 7.86 14.96
N GLY A 130 0.64 9.10 14.59
CA GLY A 130 1.62 10.19 14.47
C GLY A 130 2.21 10.41 13.07
N LEU A 131 1.79 9.62 12.07
CA LEU A 131 2.07 9.88 10.65
C LEU A 131 0.93 10.69 10.00
N ASN A 132 0.65 11.86 10.57
CA ASN A 132 -0.30 12.79 9.98
C ASN A 132 0.31 13.53 8.79
N TYR A 133 -0.56 14.00 7.91
CA TYR A 133 -0.17 14.86 6.80
C TYR A 133 0.34 16.19 7.35
N ASP A 134 1.51 16.58 6.88
CA ASP A 134 2.16 17.83 7.23
C ASP A 134 2.42 18.63 5.95
N PRO A 135 1.61 19.68 5.67
CA PRO A 135 1.72 20.45 4.45
C PRO A 135 3.07 21.18 4.34
N SER A 136 3.73 21.48 5.48
CA SER A 136 5.05 22.14 5.46
C SER A 136 6.16 21.26 4.85
N LYS A 137 5.96 19.94 4.81
CA LYS A 137 6.93 18.97 4.28
C LYS A 137 6.75 18.72 2.77
N VAL A 138 5.73 19.30 2.16
CA VAL A 138 5.40 19.20 0.73
C VAL A 138 6.35 20.05 -0.11
N ASN A 139 6.80 21.20 0.39
CA ASN A 139 7.68 22.10 -0.36
C ASN A 139 9.18 21.85 -0.10
N LYS A 140 9.55 20.80 0.64
CA LYS A 140 10.95 20.43 0.84
C LYS A 140 11.53 19.85 -0.45
N GLN A 141 12.57 20.47 -1.00
CA GLN A 141 13.30 19.90 -2.12
C GLN A 141 13.73 18.46 -1.83
N PRO A 142 13.69 17.56 -2.84
CA PRO A 142 14.05 16.16 -2.65
C PRO A 142 15.45 16.09 -2.05
N SER A 143 15.54 15.46 -0.87
CA SER A 143 16.82 15.20 -0.22
C SER A 143 17.59 14.25 -1.12
N THR A 144 18.50 14.78 -1.92
CA THR A 144 19.42 14.01 -2.76
C THR A 144 20.16 13.05 -1.85
N VAL A 145 19.83 11.76 -1.96
CA VAL A 145 20.57 10.68 -1.32
C VAL A 145 21.94 10.68 -1.98
N GLN A 146 22.92 11.33 -1.32
CA GLN A 146 24.34 11.17 -1.63
C GLN A 146 24.82 9.86 -1.00
#